data_AF-A0AAJ0Q0Z2-F1
#
_entry.id   AF-A0AAJ0Q0Z2-F1
#
_cell.length_a   1.000
_cell.length_b   1.000
_cell.length_c   1.000
_cell.angle_alpha   90.00
_cell.angle_beta   90.00
_cell.angle_gamma   90.00
#
_symmetry.space_group_name_H-M   'P 1'
#
loop_
_entity.id
_entity.type
_entity.pdbx_description
1 polymer ?
#
loop_
_entity_poly.entity_id
_entity_poly.type
_entity_poly.pdbx_seq_one_letter_code
_entity_poly.pdbx_strand_id
1 'polypeptide(L)'
;MEQDGTYGYEPALSEDDVRSGRATKPLVMMRYVGFRDGTYVLLMLDPDNETYATRVTCQAPCNFAKVQSMSAATVLKTDTIRVVPNSLIGAMLEDALSGQLKPYGQSSPSMPQPVSVPPANTAATTSAQSTTQASQTESIAQQTSFDCSKANSIPEYLICHDPELAASDRELADIYRQAKEAVPDKAAFAERTRRQWNYRQKNCRDKPCLVSWYVYQKEVLTKIAQTGDVNAQSQ
;
A
#
# COMPACT_ATOMS: atom_id res chain seq x y z
N MET A 1 15.81 9.10 0.45
CA MET A 1 15.19 8.63 -0.80
C MET A 1 13.70 8.42 -0.53
N GLU A 2 12.81 8.98 -1.34
CA GLU A 2 11.36 8.75 -1.28
C GLU A 2 10.90 8.20 -2.63
N GLN A 3 10.22 7.06 -2.62
CA GLN A 3 9.61 6.47 -3.81
C GLN A 3 8.28 5.80 -3.43
N ASP A 4 7.17 6.39 -3.87
CA ASP A 4 5.81 5.86 -3.72
C ASP A 4 5.39 5.53 -2.27
N GLY A 5 5.87 6.32 -1.29
CA GLY A 5 5.66 6.07 0.15
C GLY A 5 6.59 5.02 0.77
N THR A 6 7.65 4.64 0.04
CA THR A 6 8.84 3.97 0.57
C THR A 6 9.93 5.02 0.84
N TYR A 7 10.47 5.03 2.04
CA TYR A 7 11.45 5.99 2.55
C TYR A 7 12.74 5.27 2.95
N GLY A 8 13.89 5.77 2.51
CA GLY A 8 15.19 5.27 2.92
C GLY A 8 15.77 6.08 4.07
N TYR A 9 16.09 5.41 5.18
CA TYR A 9 16.70 6.01 6.36
C TYR A 9 18.13 5.49 6.56
N GLU A 10 19.06 6.38 6.88
CA GLU A 10 20.45 6.00 7.14
C GLU A 10 20.64 5.58 8.60
N PRO A 11 21.13 4.35 8.86
CA PRO A 11 21.43 3.92 10.22
C PRO A 11 22.69 4.62 10.75
N ALA A 12 22.71 4.89 12.06
CA ALA A 12 23.92 5.37 12.72
C ALA A 12 25.08 4.36 12.61
N LEU A 13 26.30 4.89 12.45
CA LEU A 13 27.55 4.12 12.53
C LEU A 13 27.85 3.77 13.99
N SER A 14 28.34 2.56 14.24
CA SER A 14 28.89 2.19 15.55
C SER A 14 30.34 2.67 15.67
N GLU A 15 30.88 2.68 16.90
CA GLU A 15 32.30 2.97 17.12
C GLU A 15 33.22 2.01 16.35
N ASP A 16 32.82 0.74 16.24
CA ASP A 16 33.54 -0.26 15.44
C ASP A 16 33.49 0.03 13.95
N ASP A 17 32.35 0.49 13.43
CA ASP A 17 32.24 0.91 12.04
C ASP A 17 33.22 2.04 11.74
N VAL A 18 33.24 3.07 12.60
CA VAL A 18 34.16 4.21 12.47
C VAL A 18 35.61 3.75 12.56
N ARG A 19 35.93 2.90 13.54
CA ARG A 19 37.27 2.35 13.74
C ARG A 19 37.75 1.49 12.56
N SER A 20 36.83 0.82 11.88
CA SER A 20 37.11 0.04 10.66
C SER A 20 37.14 0.89 9.38
N GLY A 21 36.96 2.21 9.47
CA GLY A 21 36.97 3.11 8.32
C GLY A 21 35.67 3.08 7.50
N ARG A 22 34.58 2.52 8.02
CA ARG A 22 33.29 2.49 7.34
C ARG A 22 32.66 3.87 7.39
N ALA A 23 32.48 4.48 6.22
CA ALA A 23 31.95 5.84 6.08
C ALA A 23 30.41 5.92 6.13
N THR A 24 29.70 4.88 5.68
CA THR A 24 28.22 4.83 5.65
C THR A 24 27.71 3.39 5.79
N LYS A 25 26.41 3.25 6.11
CA LYS A 25 25.68 1.97 6.06
C LYS A 25 24.65 1.98 4.93
N PRO A 26 24.25 0.80 4.41
CA PRO A 26 23.09 0.71 3.53
C PRO A 26 21.85 1.35 4.16
N LEU A 27 21.02 1.99 3.33
CA LEU A 27 19.76 2.56 3.79
C LEU A 27 18.82 1.45 4.26
N VAL A 28 18.14 1.70 5.37
CA VAL A 28 17.00 0.90 5.79
C VAL A 28 15.77 1.47 5.10
N MET A 29 15.16 0.65 4.25
CA MET A 29 13.96 1.02 3.52
C MET A 29 12.73 0.77 4.39
N MET A 30 11.85 1.76 4.51
CA MET A 30 10.66 1.73 5.34
C MET A 30 9.45 2.19 4.54
N ARG A 31 8.34 1.47 4.63
CA ARG A 31 7.04 1.89 4.13
C ARG A 31 6.16 2.36 5.28
N TYR A 32 5.56 3.54 5.14
CA TYR A 32 4.54 3.99 6.07
C TYR A 32 3.19 3.37 5.68
N VAL A 33 2.61 2.56 6.57
CA VAL A 33 1.31 1.92 6.30
C VAL A 33 0.15 2.86 6.69
N GLY A 34 0.38 3.79 7.61
CA GLY A 34 -0.62 4.74 8.09
C GLY A 34 -0.92 4.61 9.58
N PHE A 35 -1.95 5.31 10.02
CA PHE A 35 -2.52 5.22 11.38
C PHE A 35 -3.75 4.29 11.37
N ARG A 36 -3.73 3.22 12.16
CA ARG A 36 -4.76 2.16 12.23
C ARG A 36 -4.98 1.75 13.68
N ASP A 37 -6.24 1.58 14.09
CA ASP A 37 -6.63 1.11 15.43
C ASP A 37 -5.94 1.88 16.58
N GLY A 38 -5.77 3.20 16.40
CA GLY A 38 -5.09 4.06 17.37
C GLY A 38 -3.55 3.97 17.35
N THR A 39 -2.95 3.27 16.38
CA THR A 39 -1.50 3.07 16.29
C THR A 39 -0.94 3.47 14.92
N TYR A 40 0.26 4.05 14.91
CA TYR A 40 1.07 4.21 13.71
C TYR A 40 1.69 2.88 13.33
N VAL A 41 1.68 2.54 12.04
CA VAL A 41 2.20 1.29 11.52
C VAL A 41 3.28 1.57 10.48
N LEU A 42 4.49 1.10 10.75
CA LEU A 42 5.64 1.13 9.84
C LEU A 42 6.02 -0.28 9.43
N LEU A 43 6.54 -0.43 8.21
CA LEU A 43 7.11 -1.67 7.73
C LEU A 43 8.54 -1.43 7.24
N MET A 44 9.53 -1.88 8.00
CA MET A 44 10.92 -1.91 7.57
C MET A 44 11.15 -3.14 6.70
N LEU A 45 11.70 -2.92 5.51
CA LEU A 45 11.95 -3.93 4.50
C LEU A 45 13.39 -4.43 4.61
N ASP A 46 13.58 -5.74 4.43
CA ASP A 46 14.89 -6.32 4.28
C ASP A 46 15.27 -6.30 2.78
N PRO A 47 16.38 -5.64 2.38
CA PRO A 47 16.77 -5.53 0.99
C PRO A 47 17.23 -6.86 0.38
N ASP A 48 17.71 -7.79 1.21
CA ASP A 48 18.24 -9.08 0.78
C ASP A 48 17.17 -10.18 0.83
N ASN A 49 16.06 -9.94 1.53
CA ASN A 49 14.98 -10.90 1.70
C ASN A 49 13.59 -10.25 1.64
N GLU A 50 12.96 -10.31 0.47
CA GLU A 50 11.60 -9.77 0.23
C GLU A 50 10.51 -10.39 1.12
N THR A 51 10.77 -11.58 1.69
CA THR A 51 9.83 -12.21 2.62
C THR A 51 10.02 -11.73 4.05
N TYR A 52 11.19 -11.20 4.42
CA TYR A 52 11.44 -10.75 5.77
C TYR A 52 11.14 -9.26 5.89
N ALA A 53 10.29 -8.91 6.86
CA ALA A 53 9.98 -7.52 7.13
C ALA A 53 9.76 -7.31 8.63
N THR A 54 10.15 -6.15 9.12
CA THR A 54 9.92 -5.79 10.52
C THR A 54 8.78 -4.78 10.60
N ARG A 55 7.67 -5.18 11.21
CA ARG A 55 6.54 -4.30 11.48
C ARG A 55 6.77 -3.58 12.80
N VAL A 56 6.67 -2.26 12.80
CA VAL A 56 6.72 -1.43 14.00
C VAL A 56 5.35 -0.79 14.20
N THR A 57 4.81 -0.92 15.41
CA THR A 57 3.52 -0.31 15.78
C THR A 57 3.63 0.44 17.08
N CYS A 58 3.08 1.65 17.15
CA CYS A 58 3.02 2.43 18.39
C CYS A 58 1.77 3.30 18.46
N GLN A 59 1.24 3.50 19.67
CA GLN A 59 0.21 4.50 19.92
C GLN A 59 0.88 5.82 20.30
N ALA A 60 0.35 6.96 19.84
CA ALA A 60 0.81 8.27 20.26
C ALA A 60 0.87 8.36 21.80
N PRO A 61 1.95 8.91 22.40
CA PRO A 61 3.06 9.65 21.79
C PRO A 61 4.27 8.78 21.36
N CYS A 62 4.07 7.48 21.15
CA CYS A 62 5.07 6.51 20.71
C CYS A 62 6.30 6.36 21.61
N ASN A 63 6.14 6.53 22.93
CA ASN A 63 7.20 6.23 23.91
C ASN A 63 7.68 4.76 23.86
N PHE A 64 6.78 3.86 23.46
CA PHE A 64 7.05 2.45 23.27
C PHE A 64 6.48 1.99 21.93
N ALA A 65 7.19 1.07 21.30
CA ALA A 65 6.76 0.46 20.06
C ALA A 65 6.83 -1.06 20.17
N LYS A 66 5.80 -1.72 19.65
CA LYS A 66 5.79 -3.15 19.43
C LYS A 66 6.44 -3.43 18.08
N VAL A 67 7.52 -4.21 18.12
CA VAL A 67 8.33 -4.58 16.97
C VAL A 67 8.09 -6.06 16.68
N GLN A 68 7.66 -6.36 15.46
CA GLN A 68 7.34 -7.71 15.04
C GLN A 68 8.19 -8.08 13.83
N SER A 69 9.08 -9.05 14.00
CA SER A 69 9.81 -9.66 12.89
C SER A 69 8.87 -10.63 12.17
N MET A 70 8.63 -10.41 10.89
CA MET A 70 7.72 -11.19 10.08
C MET A 70 8.49 -11.93 8.98
N SER A 71 8.05 -13.16 8.69
CA SER A 71 8.34 -13.84 7.42
C SER A 71 7.02 -14.00 6.66
N ALA A 72 6.95 -13.37 5.49
CA ALA A 72 5.76 -13.13 4.72
C ALA A 72 4.64 -12.50 5.58
N ALA A 73 3.57 -13.26 5.86
CA ALA A 73 2.45 -12.82 6.69
C ALA A 73 2.52 -13.35 8.14
N THR A 74 3.53 -14.14 8.48
CA THR A 74 3.66 -14.80 9.78
C THR A 74 4.56 -13.99 10.70
N VAL A 75 4.09 -13.69 11.91
CA VAL A 75 4.92 -13.08 12.95
C VAL A 75 5.82 -14.14 13.57
N LEU A 76 7.13 -14.01 13.38
CA LEU A 76 8.14 -14.91 13.94
C LEU A 76 8.54 -14.51 15.36
N LYS A 77 8.67 -13.21 15.60
CA LYS A 77 9.07 -12.66 16.91
C LYS A 77 8.31 -11.37 17.19
N THR A 78 8.00 -11.14 18.46
CA THR A 78 7.42 -9.88 18.94
C THR A 78 8.24 -9.39 20.13
N ASP A 79 8.78 -8.19 20.01
CA ASP A 79 9.48 -7.48 21.07
C ASP A 79 8.76 -6.15 21.34
N THR A 80 8.92 -5.60 22.55
CA THR A 80 8.51 -4.23 22.86
C THR A 80 9.75 -3.43 23.19
N ILE A 81 9.96 -2.34 22.46
CA ILE A 81 11.12 -1.46 22.66
C ILE A 81 10.67 -0.11 23.18
N ARG A 82 11.55 0.54 23.94
CA ARG A 82 11.45 1.98 24.19
C ARG A 82 11.91 2.71 22.93
N VAL A 83 11.11 3.64 22.46
CA VAL A 83 11.48 4.52 21.35
C VAL A 83 12.26 5.69 21.92
N VAL A 84 13.40 6.00 21.30
CA VAL A 84 14.22 7.17 21.64
C VAL A 84 14.38 8.05 20.40
N PRO A 85 14.33 9.39 20.50
CA PRO A 85 14.37 10.27 19.32
C PRO A 85 15.61 10.07 18.44
N ASN A 86 16.79 9.85 19.04
CA ASN A 86 18.05 9.65 18.31
C ASN A 86 18.25 8.22 17.79
N SER A 87 17.18 7.42 17.70
CA SER A 87 17.23 6.09 17.09
C SER A 87 16.60 6.09 15.71
N LEU A 88 17.00 5.13 14.88
CA LEU A 88 16.45 4.93 13.56
C LEU A 88 14.91 4.82 13.58
N ILE A 89 14.36 3.97 14.45
CA ILE A 89 12.91 3.80 14.62
C ILE A 89 12.27 5.08 15.18
N GLY A 90 12.97 5.81 16.05
CA GLY A 90 12.51 7.10 16.58
C GLY A 90 12.29 8.13 15.49
N ALA A 91 13.28 8.33 14.63
CA ALA A 91 13.19 9.24 13.48
C ALA A 91 12.01 8.88 12.56
N MET A 92 11.87 7.59 12.22
CA MET A 92 10.74 7.11 11.40
C MET A 92 9.37 7.41 12.03
N LEU A 93 9.24 7.21 13.34
CA LEU A 93 8.00 7.45 14.06
C LEU A 93 7.73 8.93 14.27
N GLU A 94 8.76 9.76 14.41
CA GLU A 94 8.64 11.21 14.48
C GLU A 94 8.12 11.80 13.16
N ASP A 95 8.62 11.32 12.02
CA ASP A 95 8.10 11.69 10.71
C ASP A 95 6.64 11.26 10.54
N ALA A 96 6.28 10.08 11.05
CA ALA A 96 4.90 9.59 11.05
C ALA A 96 3.97 10.44 11.95
N LEU A 97 4.42 10.79 13.16
CA LEU A 97 3.69 11.61 14.13
C LEU A 97 3.51 13.06 13.65
N SER A 98 4.51 13.60 12.95
CA SER A 98 4.47 14.94 12.37
C SER A 98 3.69 15.03 11.05
N GLY A 99 3.19 13.89 10.54
CA GLY A 99 2.40 13.83 9.31
C GLY A 99 3.22 14.05 8.04
N GLN A 100 4.55 13.91 8.10
CA GLN A 100 5.43 14.10 6.95
C GLN A 100 5.42 12.88 6.01
N LEU A 101 5.03 11.72 6.51
CA LEU A 101 5.01 10.49 5.72
C LEU A 101 3.68 10.33 4.98
N LYS A 102 3.79 10.05 3.68
CA LYS A 102 2.68 9.62 2.84
C LYS A 102 2.53 8.11 2.98
N PRO A 103 1.31 7.60 3.22
CA PRO A 103 1.10 6.17 3.23
C PRO A 103 1.45 5.56 1.87
N TYR A 104 2.17 4.44 1.91
CA TYR A 104 2.57 3.70 0.72
C TYR A 104 1.35 3.25 -0.10
N GLY A 105 1.38 3.47 -1.41
CA GLY A 105 0.27 3.14 -2.33
C GLY A 105 -0.77 4.25 -2.55
N GLN A 106 -0.54 5.46 -2.04
CA GLN A 106 -1.31 6.66 -2.39
C GLN A 106 -0.58 7.40 -3.52
N SER A 107 -0.91 7.09 -4.78
CA SER A 107 -0.38 7.86 -5.91
C SER A 107 -0.89 9.30 -5.86
N SER A 108 0.02 10.28 -5.81
CA SER A 108 -0.34 11.67 -6.11
C SER A 108 -0.74 11.75 -7.59
N PRO A 109 -1.85 12.43 -7.95
CA PRO A 109 -2.24 12.55 -9.35
C PRO A 109 -1.14 13.28 -10.13
N SER A 110 -0.60 12.60 -11.14
CA SER A 110 0.32 13.16 -12.13
C SER A 110 -0.28 14.44 -12.73
N MET A 111 0.49 15.52 -12.68
CA MET A 111 0.17 16.81 -13.32
C MET A 111 -0.36 16.61 -14.76
N PRO A 112 -1.52 17.18 -15.13
CA PRO A 112 -1.89 17.29 -16.54
C PRO A 112 -0.90 18.18 -17.28
N GLN A 113 -0.40 17.69 -18.42
CA GLN A 113 0.41 18.47 -19.36
C GLN A 113 -0.37 19.70 -19.86
N PRO A 114 0.32 20.82 -20.15
CA PRO A 114 -0.32 22.07 -20.53
C PRO A 114 -0.85 21.99 -21.96
N VAL A 115 -2.17 21.91 -22.11
CA VAL A 115 -2.84 22.26 -23.38
C VAL A 115 -2.96 23.78 -23.46
N SER A 116 -2.34 24.31 -24.50
CA SER A 116 -2.29 25.72 -24.88
C SER A 116 -3.68 26.29 -25.18
N VAL A 117 -4.00 27.44 -24.58
CA VAL A 117 -5.19 28.25 -24.94
C VAL A 117 -4.71 29.66 -25.31
N PRO A 118 -5.15 30.23 -26.45
CA PRO A 118 -4.82 31.60 -26.87
C PRO A 118 -5.62 32.68 -26.10
N PRO A 119 -5.22 33.97 -26.17
CA PRO A 119 -5.51 34.92 -25.09
C PRO A 119 -6.71 35.86 -25.32
N ALA A 120 -7.26 36.29 -24.18
CA ALA A 120 -7.68 37.64 -23.78
C ALA A 120 -8.91 38.31 -24.42
N ASN A 121 -9.91 38.58 -23.56
CA ASN A 121 -10.51 39.90 -23.25
C ASN A 121 -11.68 39.67 -22.26
N THR A 122 -11.96 40.41 -21.19
CA THR A 122 -11.52 41.70 -20.63
C THR A 122 -11.86 41.72 -19.12
N ALA A 123 -11.19 42.61 -18.38
CA ALA A 123 -11.28 42.96 -16.95
C ALA A 123 -12.73 43.25 -16.41
N ALA A 124 -13.03 43.36 -15.11
CA ALA A 124 -12.23 43.83 -13.97
C ALA A 124 -12.92 43.58 -12.60
N THR A 125 -12.11 43.57 -11.52
CA THR A 125 -12.37 44.02 -10.12
C THR A 125 -13.44 43.28 -9.27
N THR A 126 -13.24 42.87 -8.01
CA THR A 126 -12.37 43.33 -6.91
C THR A 126 -12.32 42.25 -5.81
N SER A 127 -11.29 42.33 -4.98
CA SER A 127 -11.23 41.92 -3.57
C SER A 127 -10.82 40.48 -3.26
N ALA A 128 -9.52 40.37 -2.95
CA ALA A 128 -8.91 39.29 -2.22
C ALA A 128 -9.57 39.09 -0.85
N GLN A 129 -10.10 37.90 -0.61
CA GLN A 129 -10.10 37.28 0.71
C GLN A 129 -9.64 35.83 0.54
N SER A 130 -8.34 35.66 0.77
CA SER A 130 -7.71 34.40 1.07
C SER A 130 -8.28 33.86 2.37
N THR A 131 -9.32 33.04 2.29
CA THR A 131 -9.47 31.95 3.25
C THR A 131 -8.84 30.74 2.62
N THR A 132 -7.62 30.45 3.04
CA THR A 132 -6.96 29.15 2.91
C THR A 132 -7.89 28.10 3.48
N GLN A 133 -8.77 27.58 2.63
CA GLN A 133 -9.49 26.36 2.88
C GLN A 133 -8.44 25.27 2.73
N ALA A 134 -7.87 24.87 3.86
CA ALA A 134 -7.10 23.65 3.96
C ALA A 134 -8.01 22.54 3.44
N SER A 135 -7.78 22.13 2.19
CA SER A 135 -8.21 20.82 1.71
C SER A 135 -7.48 19.81 2.57
N GLN A 136 -8.09 19.50 3.71
CA GLN A 136 -7.99 18.17 4.28
C GLN A 136 -8.60 17.25 3.24
N THR A 137 -7.77 16.81 2.30
CA THR A 137 -8.07 15.60 1.56
C THR A 137 -7.93 14.47 2.57
N GLU A 138 -8.97 14.25 3.37
CA GLU A 138 -9.24 12.91 3.88
C GLU A 138 -9.13 12.02 2.65
N SER A 139 -8.16 11.09 2.63
CA SER A 139 -8.03 10.14 1.54
C SER A 139 -9.26 9.25 1.58
N ILE A 140 -10.32 9.68 0.88
CA ILE A 140 -11.57 8.94 0.81
C ILE A 140 -11.21 7.59 0.22
N ALA A 141 -11.42 6.54 1.01
CA ALA A 141 -11.24 5.17 0.56
C ALA A 141 -12.03 5.01 -0.75
N GLN A 142 -11.35 4.51 -1.77
CA GLN A 142 -11.97 4.32 -3.07
C GLN A 142 -13.11 3.31 -2.93
N GLN A 143 -14.15 3.47 -3.74
CA GLN A 143 -15.21 2.47 -3.79
C GLN A 143 -14.63 1.17 -4.36
N THR A 144 -14.61 0.10 -3.58
CA THR A 144 -14.16 -1.24 -4.02
C THR A 144 -15.32 -2.22 -3.97
N SER A 145 -15.10 -3.47 -4.37
CA SER A 145 -16.10 -4.54 -4.26
C SER A 145 -16.24 -5.08 -2.83
N PHE A 146 -15.39 -4.62 -1.91
CA PHE A 146 -15.41 -4.97 -0.50
C PHE A 146 -15.44 -3.73 0.38
N ASP A 147 -15.62 -3.93 1.67
CA ASP A 147 -15.67 -2.84 2.64
C ASP A 147 -14.25 -2.41 3.03
N CYS A 148 -13.81 -1.26 2.54
CA CYS A 148 -12.48 -0.72 2.85
C CYS A 148 -12.26 -0.44 4.33
N SER A 149 -13.32 -0.30 5.14
CA SER A 149 -13.16 -0.17 6.60
C SER A 149 -12.75 -1.49 7.26
N LYS A 150 -12.85 -2.62 6.55
CA LYS A 150 -12.50 -3.97 7.02
C LYS A 150 -11.21 -4.50 6.39
N ALA A 151 -10.55 -3.69 5.56
CA ALA A 151 -9.28 -4.05 4.94
C ALA A 151 -8.24 -4.38 6.02
N ASN A 152 -7.73 -5.62 6.01
CA ASN A 152 -6.80 -6.11 7.03
C ASN A 152 -5.49 -6.66 6.46
N SER A 153 -5.33 -6.60 5.14
CA SER A 153 -4.16 -7.09 4.42
C SER A 153 -3.52 -5.99 3.57
N ILE A 154 -2.22 -6.17 3.25
CA ILE A 154 -1.48 -5.25 2.39
C ILE A 154 -2.17 -5.09 1.01
N PRO A 155 -2.57 -6.18 0.31
CA PRO A 155 -3.36 -6.10 -0.91
C PRO A 155 -4.63 -5.27 -0.78
N GLU A 156 -5.44 -5.51 0.25
CA GLU A 156 -6.71 -4.81 0.43
C GLU A 156 -6.51 -3.33 0.70
N TYR A 157 -5.49 -2.98 1.49
CA TYR A 157 -5.13 -1.59 1.70
C TYR A 157 -4.74 -0.91 0.39
N LEU A 158 -3.85 -1.54 -0.40
CA LEU A 158 -3.42 -1.00 -1.69
C LEU A 158 -4.61 -0.80 -2.62
N ILE A 159 -5.53 -1.75 -2.67
CA ILE A 159 -6.76 -1.64 -3.47
C ILE A 159 -7.67 -0.49 -2.99
N CYS A 160 -7.79 -0.28 -1.68
CA CYS A 160 -8.63 0.78 -1.13
C CYS A 160 -8.12 2.20 -1.35
N HIS A 161 -6.82 2.36 -1.63
CA HIS A 161 -6.19 3.68 -1.70
C HIS A 161 -5.53 3.98 -3.06
N ASP A 162 -5.58 3.04 -3.99
CA ASP A 162 -5.17 3.26 -5.37
C ASP A 162 -6.40 3.20 -6.31
N PRO A 163 -6.72 4.26 -7.05
CA PRO A 163 -7.92 4.33 -7.88
C PRO A 163 -7.94 3.32 -9.03
N GLU A 164 -6.76 2.94 -9.56
CA GLU A 164 -6.63 1.97 -10.65
C GLU A 164 -6.86 0.55 -10.14
N LEU A 165 -6.30 0.21 -8.96
CA LEU A 165 -6.56 -1.06 -8.30
C LEU A 165 -8.02 -1.16 -7.84
N ALA A 166 -8.61 -0.09 -7.31
CA ALA A 166 -10.03 -0.05 -6.94
C ALA A 166 -10.95 -0.26 -8.17
N ALA A 167 -10.63 0.36 -9.31
CA ALA A 167 -11.35 0.12 -10.56
C ALA A 167 -11.23 -1.33 -11.03
N SER A 168 -10.02 -1.89 -10.97
CA SER A 168 -9.78 -3.30 -11.30
C SER A 168 -10.52 -4.27 -10.39
N ASP A 169 -10.67 -3.92 -9.11
CA ASP A 169 -11.42 -4.71 -8.14
C ASP A 169 -12.92 -4.76 -8.44
N ARG A 170 -13.52 -3.60 -8.76
CA ARG A 170 -14.93 -3.52 -9.17
C ARG A 170 -15.18 -4.30 -10.46
N GLU A 171 -14.32 -4.11 -11.46
CA GLU A 171 -14.41 -4.83 -12.73
C GLU A 171 -14.30 -6.36 -12.54
N LEU A 172 -13.36 -6.81 -11.70
CA LEU A 172 -13.22 -8.22 -11.40
C LEU A 172 -14.46 -8.79 -10.71
N ALA A 173 -15.11 -8.03 -9.82
CA ALA A 173 -16.33 -8.45 -9.15
C ALA A 173 -17.49 -8.67 -10.13
N ASP A 174 -17.62 -7.80 -11.14
CA ASP A 174 -18.63 -7.97 -12.20
C ASP A 174 -18.37 -9.22 -13.04
N ILE A 175 -17.12 -9.46 -13.44
CA ILE A 175 -16.72 -10.66 -14.20
C ILE A 175 -16.92 -11.92 -13.34
N TYR A 176 -16.58 -11.87 -12.05
CA TYR A 176 -16.79 -12.97 -11.11
C TYR A 176 -18.26 -13.38 -11.04
N ARG A 177 -19.19 -12.42 -10.99
CA ARG A 177 -20.64 -12.71 -11.00
C ARG A 177 -21.04 -13.46 -12.27
N GLN A 178 -20.60 -13.00 -13.44
CA GLN A 178 -20.89 -13.65 -14.73
C GLN A 178 -20.31 -15.08 -14.78
N ALA A 179 -19.05 -15.25 -14.38
CA ALA A 179 -18.41 -16.56 -14.32
C ALA A 179 -19.12 -17.49 -13.34
N LYS A 180 -19.52 -16.98 -12.17
CA LYS A 180 -20.27 -17.74 -11.17
C LYS A 180 -21.61 -18.19 -11.71
N GLU A 181 -22.28 -17.43 -12.57
CA GLU A 181 -23.57 -17.82 -13.18
C GLU A 181 -23.39 -18.91 -14.24
N ALA A 182 -22.37 -18.78 -15.11
CA ALA A 182 -22.12 -19.66 -16.24
C ALA A 182 -21.68 -21.10 -15.85
N VAL A 183 -20.95 -21.27 -14.75
CA VAL A 183 -20.37 -22.58 -14.39
C VAL A 183 -21.41 -23.54 -13.79
N PRO A 184 -21.48 -24.81 -14.21
CA PRO A 184 -22.36 -25.79 -13.59
C PRO A 184 -21.86 -26.23 -12.21
N ASP A 185 -20.55 -26.44 -12.06
CA ASP A 185 -19.93 -26.83 -10.79
C ASP A 185 -19.53 -25.60 -9.96
N LYS A 186 -20.47 -25.13 -9.12
CA LYS A 186 -20.25 -23.98 -8.24
C LYS A 186 -19.19 -24.27 -7.16
N ALA A 187 -19.00 -25.53 -6.75
CA ALA A 187 -18.05 -25.89 -5.69
C ALA A 187 -16.62 -25.81 -6.20
N ALA A 188 -16.34 -26.37 -7.38
CA ALA A 188 -15.04 -26.25 -8.03
C ALA A 188 -14.68 -24.78 -8.31
N PHE A 189 -15.65 -23.97 -8.75
CA PHE A 189 -15.45 -22.53 -8.97
C PHE A 189 -15.11 -21.77 -7.69
N ALA A 190 -15.83 -22.05 -6.59
CA ALA A 190 -15.54 -21.44 -5.29
C ALA A 190 -14.13 -21.79 -4.79
N GLU A 191 -13.72 -23.06 -4.92
CA GLU A 191 -12.39 -23.49 -4.51
C GLU A 191 -11.29 -22.83 -5.37
N ARG A 192 -11.45 -22.77 -6.69
CA ARG A 192 -10.52 -22.09 -7.60
C ARG A 192 -10.34 -20.62 -7.21
N THR A 193 -11.45 -19.90 -7.07
CA THR A 193 -11.43 -18.46 -6.79
C THR A 193 -10.88 -18.17 -5.39
N ARG A 194 -11.18 -19.01 -4.40
CA ARG A 194 -10.56 -18.94 -3.07
C ARG A 194 -9.05 -19.15 -3.13
N ARG A 195 -8.54 -20.10 -3.92
CA ARG A 195 -7.09 -20.30 -4.11
C ARG A 195 -6.42 -19.07 -4.70
N GLN A 196 -7.03 -18.46 -5.71
CA GLN A 196 -6.50 -17.25 -6.34
C GLN A 196 -6.53 -16.03 -5.40
N TRP A 197 -7.60 -15.88 -4.63
CA TRP A 197 -7.66 -14.87 -3.58
C TRP A 197 -6.55 -15.10 -2.54
N ASN A 198 -6.41 -16.32 -2.01
CA ASN A 198 -5.34 -16.66 -1.06
C ASN A 198 -3.94 -16.39 -1.62
N TYR A 199 -3.71 -16.69 -2.91
CA TYR A 199 -2.47 -16.38 -3.59
C TYR A 199 -2.19 -14.88 -3.58
N ARG A 200 -3.17 -14.04 -3.96
CA ARG A 200 -3.05 -12.57 -3.89
C ARG A 200 -2.71 -12.10 -2.47
N GLN A 201 -3.47 -12.59 -1.49
CA GLN A 201 -3.28 -12.21 -0.08
C GLN A 201 -1.91 -12.59 0.47
N LYS A 202 -1.25 -13.61 -0.10
CA LYS A 202 0.08 -14.07 0.33
C LYS A 202 1.23 -13.43 -0.44
N ASN A 203 1.10 -13.31 -1.76
CA ASN A 203 2.23 -13.02 -2.64
C ASN A 203 2.33 -11.55 -3.06
N CYS A 204 1.21 -10.82 -3.19
CA CYS A 204 1.29 -9.43 -3.66
C CYS A 204 1.51 -8.45 -2.52
N ARG A 205 2.59 -7.67 -2.60
CA ARG A 205 2.99 -6.63 -1.62
C ARG A 205 3.14 -5.23 -2.24
N ASP A 206 2.86 -5.08 -3.52
CA ASP A 206 2.96 -3.83 -4.27
C ASP A 206 1.91 -3.75 -5.39
N LYS A 207 1.82 -2.57 -6.02
CA LYS A 207 0.90 -2.30 -7.11
C LYS A 207 1.20 -3.15 -8.37
N PRO A 208 2.45 -3.27 -8.86
CA PRO A 208 2.74 -4.10 -10.03
C PRO A 208 2.31 -5.58 -9.89
N CYS A 209 2.49 -6.19 -8.72
CA CYS A 209 1.99 -7.53 -8.47
C CYS A 209 0.46 -7.58 -8.55
N LEU A 210 -0.24 -6.63 -7.92
CA LEU A 210 -1.70 -6.60 -7.93
C LEU A 210 -2.26 -6.36 -9.34
N VAL A 211 -1.66 -5.44 -10.10
CA VAL A 211 -2.01 -5.20 -11.51
C VAL A 211 -1.86 -6.49 -12.33
N SER A 212 -0.71 -7.16 -12.23
CA SER A 212 -0.46 -8.42 -12.94
C SER A 212 -1.45 -9.51 -12.53
N TRP A 213 -1.75 -9.62 -11.23
CA TRP A 213 -2.74 -10.56 -10.73
C TRP A 213 -4.15 -10.26 -11.24
N TYR A 214 -4.56 -8.99 -11.27
CA TYR A 214 -5.86 -8.59 -11.80
C TYR A 214 -5.98 -8.90 -13.29
N VAL A 215 -4.96 -8.62 -14.10
CA VAL A 215 -4.94 -8.96 -15.53
C VAL A 215 -5.18 -10.46 -15.71
N TYR A 216 -4.34 -11.29 -15.10
CA TYR A 216 -4.46 -12.75 -15.15
C TYR A 216 -5.85 -13.23 -14.72
N GLN A 217 -6.33 -12.74 -13.58
CA GLN A 217 -7.58 -13.22 -13.01
C GLN A 217 -8.80 -12.79 -13.82
N LYS A 218 -8.80 -11.57 -14.39
CA LYS A 218 -9.87 -11.10 -15.30
C LYS A 218 -9.92 -11.96 -16.56
N GLU A 219 -8.78 -12.28 -17.17
CA GLU A 219 -8.72 -13.15 -18.36
C GLU A 219 -9.29 -14.54 -18.09
N VAL A 220 -8.82 -15.17 -16.99
CA VAL A 220 -9.29 -16.48 -16.56
C VAL A 220 -10.80 -16.48 -16.32
N LEU A 221 -11.31 -15.54 -15.51
CA LEU A 221 -12.74 -15.50 -15.18
C LEU A 221 -13.61 -15.16 -16.39
N THR A 222 -13.13 -14.31 -17.31
CA THR A 222 -13.83 -14.01 -18.56
C THR A 222 -14.00 -15.26 -19.40
N LYS A 223 -12.95 -16.08 -19.54
CA LYS A 223 -13.02 -17.34 -20.27
C LYS A 223 -13.98 -18.33 -19.61
N ILE A 224 -13.94 -18.43 -18.28
CA ILE A 224 -14.89 -19.25 -17.51
C ILE A 224 -16.33 -18.76 -17.73
N ALA A 225 -16.58 -17.44 -17.75
CA ALA A 225 -17.89 -16.87 -18.01
C ALA A 225 -18.42 -17.21 -19.42
N GLN A 226 -17.53 -17.30 -20.41
CA GLN A 226 -17.89 -17.63 -21.80
C GLN A 226 -18.13 -19.13 -22.02
N THR A 227 -17.36 -20.00 -21.37
CA THR A 227 -17.37 -21.45 -21.65
C THR A 227 -18.11 -22.27 -20.60
N GLY A 228 -18.30 -21.74 -19.38
CA GLY A 228 -18.74 -22.51 -18.23
C GLY A 228 -17.71 -23.53 -17.71
N ASP A 229 -16.51 -23.60 -18.29
CA ASP A 229 -15.45 -24.53 -17.87
C ASP A 229 -14.59 -23.94 -16.77
N VAL A 230 -14.72 -24.46 -15.54
CA VAL A 230 -13.97 -24.04 -14.35
C VAL A 230 -12.45 -24.22 -14.49
N ASN A 231 -11.99 -25.09 -15.40
CA ASN A 231 -10.57 -25.37 -15.60
C ASN A 231 -9.89 -24.47 -16.63
N ALA A 232 -10.64 -23.56 -17.26
CA ALA A 232 -10.09 -22.63 -18.23
C ALA A 232 -8.90 -21.84 -17.67
N GLN A 233 -7.85 -21.70 -18.49
CA GLN A 233 -6.63 -20.96 -18.17
C GLN A 233 -6.47 -19.73 -19.08
N SER A 234 -5.72 -18.74 -18.61
CA SER A 234 -5.21 -17.64 -19.44
C SER A 234 -4.31 -18.20 -20.55
N GLN A 235 -4.19 -17.46 -21.65
CA GLN A 235 -3.31 -17.85 -22.76
C GLN A 235 -1.85 -17.54 -22.46
#